data_AF-A0A956PTD8-F1
#
_entry.id   AF-A0A956PTD8-F1
#
_cell.length_a   1.000
_cell.length_b   1.000
_cell.length_c   1.000
_cell.angle_alpha   90.00
_cell.angle_beta   90.00
_cell.angle_gamma   90.00
#
_symmetry.space_group_name_H-M   'P 1'
#
loop_
_entity.id
_entity.type
_entity.pdbx_description
1 polymer ?
#
loop_
_entity_poly.entity_id
_entity_poly.type
_entity_poly.pdbx_seq_one_letter_code
_entity_poly.pdbx_strand_id
1 'polypeptide(L)'
;MRHGKWIWLLSLAMCASSVFAAEVNVSALGDNGWYSDDTRADGTGLPPAGTNLVSDTLTDDPEATAVGTSAHDADILAQISFGPAPGTVPSGTYTGATHLMIGANGSGKSQISHRKDDASGHCSGDVAFGPGMTLSYSWMGNGTVSVTPSVKLGVKTADFGSTGVSTRTGENAWDKVLIYEPGNLNGGTSDGLWHTETVDFNTGKWWFFDRTVLAGTISNPMTLSDMSTSGLTFFGSKTIQDVYDLIADEDAIVTSVQFGVGSGNAGASVYVNQFTSSFYN
;
A
#
# COMPACT_ATOMS: atom_id res chain seq x y z
N MET A 1 -8.98 61.34 26.03
CA MET A 1 -7.87 60.40 25.80
C MET A 1 -8.49 59.09 25.32
N ARG A 2 -8.31 58.72 24.06
CA ARG A 2 -8.87 57.50 23.46
C ARG A 2 -7.80 56.40 23.49
N HIS A 3 -8.06 55.30 24.20
CA HIS A 3 -7.19 54.13 24.20
C HIS A 3 -7.51 53.24 22.99
N GLY A 4 -6.59 53.19 22.03
CA GLY A 4 -6.64 52.26 20.91
C GLY A 4 -6.18 50.87 21.35
N LYS A 5 -6.99 49.84 21.07
CA LYS A 5 -6.63 48.43 21.23
C LYS A 5 -5.86 47.98 19.98
N TRP A 6 -4.65 47.48 20.20
CA TRP A 6 -3.82 46.86 19.17
C TRP A 6 -4.08 45.34 19.16
N ILE A 7 -4.49 44.81 18.02
CA ILE A 7 -4.61 43.37 17.77
C ILE A 7 -3.28 42.91 17.15
N TRP A 8 -2.57 42.02 17.83
CA TRP A 8 -1.41 41.34 17.28
C TRP A 8 -1.90 40.16 16.44
N LEU A 9 -1.75 40.23 15.11
CA LEU A 9 -1.76 39.03 14.27
C LEU A 9 -0.43 38.31 14.48
N LEU A 10 -0.48 37.16 15.15
CA LEU A 10 0.63 36.21 15.20
C LEU A 10 0.59 35.40 13.90
N SER A 11 1.36 35.82 12.89
CA SER A 11 1.57 35.03 11.69
C SER A 11 2.47 33.84 12.04
N LEU A 12 1.86 32.65 12.16
CA LEU A 12 2.58 31.39 12.27
C LEU A 12 3.20 31.10 10.90
N ALA A 13 4.45 31.52 10.69
CA ALA A 13 5.23 31.11 9.53
C ALA A 13 5.59 29.64 9.69
N MET A 14 4.78 28.75 9.13
CA MET A 14 5.15 27.34 8.97
C MET A 14 6.32 27.27 7.99
N CYS A 15 7.52 27.10 8.53
CA CYS A 15 8.70 26.73 7.75
C CYS A 15 8.47 25.33 7.18
N ALA A 16 7.88 25.25 5.99
CA ALA A 16 7.85 24.01 5.21
C ALA A 16 9.31 23.62 4.91
N SER A 17 9.82 22.67 5.68
CA SER A 17 11.12 22.07 5.43
C SER A 17 10.96 21.17 4.21
N SER A 18 11.50 21.56 3.07
CA SER A 18 11.54 20.70 1.89
C SER A 18 12.53 19.57 2.15
N VAL A 19 12.01 18.44 2.65
CA VAL A 19 12.77 17.18 2.69
C VAL A 19 12.92 16.73 1.25
N PHE A 20 14.15 16.65 0.75
CA PHE A 20 14.41 16.01 -0.53
C PHE A 20 14.18 14.51 -0.34
N ALA A 21 13.20 13.95 -1.03
CA ALA A 21 12.97 12.51 -1.06
C ALA A 21 14.25 11.81 -1.52
N ALA A 22 14.76 10.86 -0.73
CA ALA A 22 15.89 10.05 -1.12
C ALA A 22 15.42 9.03 -2.16
N GLU A 23 16.15 8.88 -3.27
CA GLU A 23 15.88 7.79 -4.20
C GLU A 23 16.30 6.47 -3.55
N VAL A 24 15.32 5.64 -3.21
CA VAL A 24 15.54 4.29 -2.69
C VAL A 24 15.45 3.28 -3.82
N ASN A 25 16.60 2.81 -4.28
CA ASN A 25 16.68 1.74 -5.27
C ASN A 25 16.57 0.37 -4.58
N VAL A 26 15.74 -0.51 -5.14
CA VAL A 26 15.46 -1.85 -4.61
C VAL A 26 15.91 -2.87 -5.65
N SER A 27 16.85 -3.74 -5.29
CA SER A 27 17.41 -4.74 -6.21
C SER A 27 17.08 -6.18 -5.82
N ALA A 28 16.67 -6.40 -4.57
CA ALA A 28 16.21 -7.67 -4.05
C ALA A 28 15.22 -7.46 -2.88
N LEU A 29 14.52 -8.53 -2.51
CA LEU A 29 13.74 -8.56 -1.27
C LEU A 29 14.69 -8.52 -0.08
N GLY A 30 14.34 -7.73 0.93
CA GLY A 30 15.16 -7.39 2.09
C GLY A 30 15.93 -6.08 1.94
N ASP A 31 16.14 -5.59 0.71
CA ASP A 31 16.78 -4.30 0.48
C ASP A 31 15.88 -3.17 0.99
N ASN A 32 16.45 -2.26 1.78
CA ASN A 32 15.79 -1.02 2.22
C ASN A 32 14.39 -1.24 2.81
N GLY A 33 14.18 -2.35 3.53
CA GLY A 33 12.91 -2.66 4.20
C GLY A 33 11.81 -3.20 3.28
N TRP A 34 12.12 -3.60 2.05
CA TRP A 34 11.14 -4.23 1.17
C TRP A 34 11.01 -5.73 1.43
N TYR A 35 9.79 -6.21 1.62
CA TYR A 35 9.48 -7.60 1.93
C TYR A 35 8.46 -8.16 0.93
N SER A 36 8.42 -9.48 0.80
CA SER A 36 7.27 -10.14 0.18
C SER A 36 6.16 -10.26 1.21
N ASP A 37 4.97 -9.79 0.86
CA ASP A 37 3.72 -9.98 1.62
C ASP A 37 2.75 -10.86 0.83
N ASP A 38 3.27 -11.86 0.13
CA ASP A 38 2.43 -12.88 -0.53
C ASP A 38 1.57 -13.57 0.54
N THR A 39 0.24 -13.46 0.39
CA THR A 39 -0.73 -13.93 1.40
C THR A 39 -0.86 -15.46 1.46
N ARG A 40 -0.02 -16.21 0.74
CA ARG A 40 0.11 -17.66 0.97
C ARG A 40 0.90 -17.97 2.23
N ALA A 41 1.66 -17.02 2.76
CA ALA A 41 2.24 -17.16 4.08
C ALA A 41 1.17 -16.89 5.15
N ASP A 42 0.54 -17.94 5.69
CA ASP A 42 0.25 -17.98 7.13
C ASP A 42 -0.13 -19.33 7.75
N GLY A 43 0.16 -19.45 9.06
CA GLY A 43 -0.58 -20.38 9.91
C GLY A 43 -0.14 -20.48 11.38
N THR A 44 1.16 -20.64 11.67
CA THR A 44 1.58 -21.15 13.00
C THR A 44 2.09 -20.11 14.01
N GLY A 45 2.30 -18.85 13.60
CA GLY A 45 2.79 -17.78 14.49
C GLY A 45 4.25 -17.94 14.96
N LEU A 46 5.06 -18.75 14.25
CA LEU A 46 6.46 -19.00 14.63
C LEU A 46 7.46 -17.93 14.13
N PRO A 47 7.30 -17.32 12.94
CA PRO A 47 8.02 -16.10 12.59
C PRO A 47 7.20 -14.85 12.93
N PRO A 48 7.83 -13.76 13.42
CA PRO A 48 7.15 -12.46 13.56
C PRO A 48 6.55 -11.98 12.23
N ALA A 49 5.46 -11.21 12.26
CA ALA A 49 5.11 -10.36 11.13
C ALA A 49 6.32 -9.47 10.81
N GLY A 50 6.71 -9.32 9.53
CA GLY A 50 7.98 -8.66 9.21
C GLY A 50 9.00 -9.57 8.51
N THR A 51 8.82 -10.88 8.59
CA THR A 51 9.87 -11.84 8.22
C THR A 51 9.97 -12.01 6.70
N ASN A 52 11.17 -11.75 6.13
CA ASN A 52 11.44 -11.86 4.69
C ASN A 52 11.32 -13.33 4.22
N LEU A 53 10.30 -13.69 3.46
CA LEU A 53 10.03 -15.07 2.97
C LEU A 53 11.04 -15.56 1.90
N VAL A 54 12.25 -15.00 1.88
CA VAL A 54 13.25 -15.17 0.83
C VAL A 54 14.58 -15.55 1.47
N SER A 55 14.52 -16.42 2.47
CA SER A 55 15.70 -17.15 2.90
C SER A 55 15.32 -18.58 3.28
N ASP A 56 16.29 -19.46 3.17
CA ASP A 56 16.30 -20.86 3.58
C ASP A 56 15.98 -21.08 5.07
N THR A 57 15.82 -20.01 5.85
CA THR A 57 15.38 -20.06 7.25
C THR A 57 13.94 -19.57 7.48
N LEU A 58 13.24 -19.09 6.45
CA LEU A 58 11.96 -18.40 6.56
C LEU A 58 10.93 -19.03 5.62
N THR A 59 10.59 -20.29 5.94
CA THR A 59 9.66 -21.15 5.20
C THR A 59 8.23 -20.61 5.22
N ASP A 60 7.59 -20.59 4.04
CA ASP A 60 6.15 -20.39 3.81
C ASP A 60 5.23 -21.28 4.71
N ASP A 61 3.92 -21.08 4.70
CA ASP A 61 2.95 -22.08 5.15
C ASP A 61 1.75 -21.91 4.23
N PRO A 62 1.74 -22.52 3.03
CA PRO A 62 0.62 -22.30 2.13
C PRO A 62 -0.62 -22.97 2.71
N GLU A 63 -1.69 -22.19 2.74
CA GLU A 63 -3.04 -22.65 3.01
C GLU A 63 -3.22 -23.33 4.38
N ALA A 64 -2.79 -22.68 5.47
CA ALA A 64 -3.16 -23.00 6.85
C ALA A 64 -2.95 -24.48 7.29
N THR A 65 -2.23 -25.29 6.51
CA THR A 65 -2.19 -26.76 6.66
C THR A 65 -0.89 -27.41 6.19
N ALA A 66 0.05 -26.69 5.57
CA ALA A 66 1.25 -27.29 4.99
C ALA A 66 2.53 -26.55 5.41
N VAL A 67 3.44 -27.23 6.10
CA VAL A 67 4.77 -26.70 6.42
C VAL A 67 5.46 -26.17 5.16
N GLY A 68 5.95 -24.93 5.18
CA GLY A 68 6.67 -24.35 4.06
C GLY A 68 7.84 -25.17 3.60
N THR A 69 8.11 -25.05 2.31
CA THR A 69 9.16 -25.79 1.64
C THR A 69 9.97 -24.83 0.78
N SER A 70 11.21 -25.21 0.47
CA SER A 70 12.05 -24.48 -0.48
C SER A 70 11.42 -24.35 -1.88
N ALA A 71 10.42 -25.18 -2.21
CA ALA A 71 9.66 -25.04 -3.45
C ALA A 71 8.76 -23.80 -3.43
N HIS A 72 8.20 -23.45 -2.27
CA HIS A 72 7.40 -22.25 -2.12
C HIS A 72 8.25 -20.97 -2.20
N ASP A 73 9.44 -20.99 -1.62
CA ASP A 73 10.39 -19.87 -1.75
C ASP A 73 10.79 -19.65 -3.22
N ALA A 74 11.01 -20.76 -3.95
CA ALA A 74 11.26 -20.72 -5.39
C ALA A 74 10.06 -20.17 -6.17
N ASP A 75 8.82 -20.51 -5.76
CA ASP A 75 7.62 -19.94 -6.36
C ASP A 75 7.49 -18.44 -6.09
N ILE A 76 7.76 -17.96 -4.87
CA ILE A 76 7.74 -16.53 -4.54
C ILE A 76 8.80 -15.78 -5.36
N LEU A 77 10.03 -16.31 -5.44
CA LEU A 77 11.11 -15.75 -6.25
C LEU A 77 10.78 -15.74 -7.75
N ALA A 78 10.04 -16.73 -8.24
CA ALA A 78 9.58 -16.76 -9.62
C ALA A 78 8.46 -15.74 -9.89
N GLN A 79 7.66 -15.41 -8.88
CA GLN A 79 6.55 -14.46 -8.99
C GLN A 79 6.96 -13.01 -8.76
N ILE A 80 7.94 -12.77 -7.90
CA ILE A 80 8.44 -11.44 -7.55
C ILE A 80 9.90 -11.38 -7.98
N SER A 81 10.18 -10.66 -9.06
CA SER A 81 11.54 -10.47 -9.54
C SER A 81 11.88 -9.00 -9.75
N PHE A 82 13.14 -8.67 -9.52
CA PHE A 82 13.70 -7.34 -9.74
C PHE A 82 14.65 -7.42 -10.92
N GLY A 83 14.56 -6.48 -11.84
CA GLY A 83 15.42 -6.52 -13.03
C GLY A 83 15.19 -5.34 -13.96
N PRO A 84 15.80 -5.37 -15.16
CA PRO A 84 15.56 -4.36 -16.18
C PRO A 84 14.08 -4.28 -16.53
N ALA A 85 13.57 -3.05 -16.61
CA ALA A 85 12.22 -2.78 -17.04
C ALA A 85 12.05 -3.15 -18.53
N PRO A 86 10.97 -3.84 -18.92
CA PRO A 86 10.72 -4.17 -20.33
C PRO A 86 10.38 -2.92 -21.15
N GLY A 87 10.74 -2.95 -22.43
CA GLY A 87 10.38 -1.91 -23.40
C GLY A 87 11.03 -0.55 -23.10
N THR A 88 10.37 0.52 -23.53
CA THR A 88 10.81 1.90 -23.28
C THR A 88 10.09 2.44 -22.06
N VAL A 89 10.79 2.54 -20.93
CA VAL A 89 10.25 3.15 -19.70
C VAL A 89 9.92 4.65 -19.92
N PRO A 90 9.00 5.23 -19.13
CA PRO A 90 8.72 6.65 -19.20
C PRO A 90 9.98 7.49 -18.95
N SER A 91 10.09 8.62 -19.65
CA SER A 91 11.25 9.51 -19.50
C SER A 91 11.39 10.01 -18.07
N GLY A 92 12.62 10.03 -17.55
CA GLY A 92 12.89 10.48 -16.18
C GLY A 92 12.65 9.42 -15.11
N THR A 93 12.39 8.17 -15.52
CA THR A 93 12.23 7.05 -14.60
C THR A 93 13.42 6.11 -14.54
N TYR A 94 13.46 5.30 -13.47
CA TYR A 94 14.52 4.31 -13.28
C TYR A 94 14.43 3.21 -14.35
N THR A 95 15.56 2.62 -14.74
CA THR A 95 15.60 1.63 -15.83
C THR A 95 15.27 0.20 -15.37
N GLY A 96 15.15 -0.03 -14.06
CA GLY A 96 14.71 -1.30 -13.48
C GLY A 96 13.23 -1.29 -13.06
N ALA A 97 12.63 -2.45 -12.89
CA ALA A 97 11.26 -2.60 -12.40
C ALA A 97 11.14 -3.81 -11.47
N THR A 98 10.10 -3.82 -10.65
CA THR A 98 9.63 -5.03 -9.98
C THR A 98 8.59 -5.69 -10.85
N HIS A 99 8.77 -6.97 -11.16
CA HIS A 99 7.79 -7.81 -11.83
C HIS A 99 7.01 -8.60 -10.80
N LEU A 100 5.68 -8.53 -10.88
CA LEU A 100 4.73 -9.27 -10.04
C LEU A 100 3.89 -10.18 -10.96
N MET A 101 3.95 -11.49 -10.74
CA MET A 101 3.30 -12.49 -11.59
C MET A 101 2.46 -13.47 -10.79
N ILE A 102 1.23 -13.72 -11.23
CA ILE A 102 0.42 -14.84 -10.72
C ILE A 102 0.48 -15.99 -11.73
N GLY A 103 0.87 -17.16 -11.26
CA GLY A 103 0.95 -18.37 -12.08
C GLY A 103 -0.39 -18.72 -12.77
N ALA A 104 -0.31 -19.60 -13.78
CA ALA A 104 -1.47 -19.95 -14.62
C ALA A 104 -2.65 -20.58 -13.86
N ASN A 105 -2.42 -21.13 -12.66
CA ASN A 105 -3.48 -21.71 -11.83
C ASN A 105 -4.29 -20.66 -11.05
N GLY A 106 -3.85 -19.40 -11.02
CA GLY A 106 -4.58 -18.29 -10.35
C GLY A 106 -4.59 -18.34 -8.82
N SER A 107 -3.92 -19.33 -8.22
CA SER A 107 -3.74 -19.46 -6.77
C SER A 107 -2.67 -18.47 -6.29
N GLY A 108 -2.99 -17.73 -5.22
CA GLY A 108 -2.05 -16.81 -4.56
C GLY A 108 -2.22 -15.34 -4.95
N LYS A 109 -1.37 -14.50 -4.37
CA LYS A 109 -1.29 -13.05 -4.63
C LYS A 109 0.17 -12.67 -4.67
N SER A 110 0.61 -11.89 -5.64
CA SER A 110 1.99 -11.42 -5.67
C SER A 110 2.02 -10.00 -5.11
N GLN A 111 2.71 -9.82 -3.98
CA GLN A 111 2.76 -8.54 -3.29
C GLN A 111 4.13 -8.28 -2.68
N ILE A 112 4.59 -7.04 -2.83
CA ILE A 112 5.72 -6.49 -2.10
C ILE A 112 5.27 -5.36 -1.19
N SER A 113 5.96 -5.15 -0.08
CA SER A 113 5.70 -4.05 0.83
C SER A 113 6.98 -3.46 1.40
N HIS A 114 7.03 -2.14 1.55
CA HIS A 114 7.95 -1.51 2.48
C HIS A 114 7.22 -1.30 3.79
N ARG A 115 7.67 -2.01 4.83
CA ARG A 115 7.10 -1.94 6.16
C ARG A 115 8.01 -1.20 7.12
N LYS A 116 7.39 -0.38 7.95
CA LYS A 116 7.96 0.13 9.19
C LYS A 116 7.05 -0.33 10.32
N ASP A 117 7.36 -1.50 10.84
CA ASP A 117 6.64 -2.14 11.95
C ASP A 117 6.99 -1.51 13.30
N ASP A 118 7.91 -0.54 13.30
CA ASP A 118 8.19 0.29 14.46
C ASP A 118 7.08 1.33 14.70
N ALA A 119 7.12 1.97 15.86
CA ALA A 119 6.14 2.99 16.22
C ALA A 119 6.32 4.32 15.46
N SER A 120 7.32 4.45 14.58
CA SER A 120 7.57 5.68 13.82
C SER A 120 6.87 5.69 12.46
N GLY A 121 6.74 4.52 11.83
CA GLY A 121 6.13 4.38 10.51
C GLY A 121 6.75 5.26 9.43
N HIS A 122 6.03 5.42 8.32
CA HIS A 122 6.46 6.25 7.20
C HIS A 122 6.15 7.73 7.44
N CYS A 123 4.98 8.02 7.97
CA CYS A 123 4.49 9.37 8.29
C CYS A 123 3.22 9.29 9.14
N SER A 124 2.76 10.44 9.64
CA SER A 124 1.44 10.60 10.25
C SER A 124 0.31 10.58 9.22
N GLY A 125 -0.91 10.31 9.69
CA GLY A 125 -2.12 10.21 8.89
C GLY A 125 -2.53 11.53 8.24
N ASP A 126 -2.43 12.64 8.97
CA ASP A 126 -2.75 13.98 8.49
C ASP A 126 -1.87 14.39 7.28
N VAL A 127 -0.60 13.99 7.29
CA VAL A 127 0.35 14.19 6.18
C VAL A 127 0.02 13.28 5.00
N ALA A 128 -0.32 12.01 5.27
CA ALA A 128 -0.60 11.02 4.23
C ALA A 128 -1.93 11.24 3.50
N PHE A 129 -2.96 11.68 4.23
CA PHE A 129 -4.34 11.71 3.74
C PHE A 129 -4.96 13.10 3.69
N GLY A 130 -4.21 14.15 4.04
CA GLY A 130 -4.67 15.54 3.93
C GLY A 130 -4.64 16.11 2.50
N PRO A 131 -5.06 17.38 2.33
CA PRO A 131 -5.12 18.04 1.00
C PRO A 131 -3.78 18.16 0.26
N GLY A 132 -2.65 17.99 0.94
CA GLY A 132 -1.31 17.97 0.34
C GLY A 132 -0.87 16.60 -0.19
N MET A 133 -1.69 15.57 -0.05
CA MET A 133 -1.40 14.22 -0.53
C MET A 133 -1.13 14.22 -2.03
N THR A 134 -0.02 13.61 -2.43
CA THR A 134 0.28 13.25 -3.81
C THR A 134 0.90 11.87 -3.86
N LEU A 135 0.62 11.12 -4.92
CA LEU A 135 1.15 9.80 -5.18
C LEU A 135 1.26 9.58 -6.68
N SER A 136 2.40 9.07 -7.13
CA SER A 136 2.60 8.67 -8.52
C SER A 136 3.43 7.40 -8.61
N TYR A 137 3.10 6.56 -9.58
CA TYR A 137 3.93 5.42 -9.96
C TYR A 137 3.69 5.04 -11.41
N SER A 138 4.67 4.37 -12.00
CA SER A 138 4.56 3.81 -13.34
C SER A 138 4.35 2.30 -13.29
N TRP A 139 3.54 1.78 -14.19
CA TRP A 139 3.25 0.36 -14.26
C TRP A 139 3.02 -0.11 -15.71
N MET A 140 3.15 -1.41 -15.93
CA MET A 140 2.84 -2.04 -17.22
C MET A 140 2.13 -3.38 -16.97
N GLY A 141 1.00 -3.60 -17.62
CA GLY A 141 0.38 -4.92 -17.75
C GLY A 141 0.92 -5.65 -18.99
N ASN A 142 1.51 -6.83 -18.81
CA ASN A 142 2.14 -7.63 -19.87
C ASN A 142 1.82 -9.14 -19.74
N GLY A 143 0.67 -9.46 -19.15
CA GLY A 143 0.20 -10.83 -18.93
C GLY A 143 -0.77 -11.30 -20.01
N THR A 144 -1.30 -12.51 -19.82
CA THR A 144 -2.39 -13.04 -20.68
C THR A 144 -3.75 -12.48 -20.31
N VAL A 145 -3.84 -11.77 -19.19
CA VAL A 145 -5.05 -11.13 -18.68
C VAL A 145 -4.83 -9.65 -18.48
N SER A 146 -5.89 -8.86 -18.64
CA SER A 146 -5.89 -7.43 -18.32
C SER A 146 -5.87 -7.25 -16.81
N VAL A 147 -4.81 -6.66 -16.28
CA VAL A 147 -4.62 -6.49 -14.83
C VAL A 147 -3.84 -5.22 -14.54
N THR A 148 -4.10 -4.62 -13.39
CA THR A 148 -3.31 -3.51 -12.84
C THR A 148 -2.69 -3.92 -11.51
N PRO A 149 -1.49 -3.40 -11.18
CA PRO A 149 -1.02 -3.44 -9.81
C PRO A 149 -1.83 -2.45 -8.97
N SER A 150 -2.20 -2.89 -7.77
CA SER A 150 -2.77 -2.02 -6.73
C SER A 150 -1.66 -1.38 -5.90
N VAL A 151 -1.90 -0.16 -5.44
CA VAL A 151 -1.14 0.45 -4.33
C VAL A 151 -1.96 0.32 -3.07
N LYS A 152 -1.34 -0.14 -1.98
CA LYS A 152 -1.98 -0.25 -0.67
C LYS A 152 -1.21 0.50 0.39
N LEU A 153 -1.95 1.18 1.26
CA LEU A 153 -1.42 1.94 2.38
C LEU A 153 -2.01 1.36 3.66
N GLY A 154 -1.20 0.63 4.41
CA GLY A 154 -1.58 0.12 5.73
C GLY A 154 -1.39 1.20 6.78
N VAL A 155 -2.42 1.43 7.59
CA VAL A 155 -2.47 2.47 8.61
C VAL A 155 -2.73 1.85 9.97
N LYS A 156 -1.92 2.26 10.94
CA LYS A 156 -2.12 1.99 12.36
C LYS A 156 -2.80 3.20 13.00
N THR A 157 -4.01 3.01 13.50
CA THR A 157 -4.83 4.05 14.13
C THR A 157 -4.96 3.82 15.63
N ALA A 158 -5.67 4.71 16.33
CA ALA A 158 -6.02 4.55 17.74
C ALA A 158 -6.81 3.25 18.01
N ASP A 159 -7.52 2.70 17.02
CA ASP A 159 -8.29 1.45 17.18
C ASP A 159 -7.39 0.19 17.12
N PHE A 160 -6.10 0.32 16.78
CA PHE A 160 -5.22 -0.83 16.51
C PHE A 160 -5.17 -1.87 17.64
N GLY A 161 -5.25 -1.44 18.90
CA GLY A 161 -5.25 -2.35 20.06
C GLY A 161 -6.45 -3.30 20.14
N SER A 162 -7.51 -3.03 19.36
CA SER A 162 -8.70 -3.89 19.25
C SER A 162 -8.64 -4.84 18.05
N THR A 163 -7.63 -4.71 17.18
CA THR A 163 -7.48 -5.52 15.98
C THR A 163 -7.09 -6.94 16.33
N GLY A 164 -7.87 -7.91 15.85
CA GLY A 164 -7.50 -9.31 15.96
C GLY A 164 -6.19 -9.61 15.23
N VAL A 165 -5.38 -10.51 15.78
CA VAL A 165 -4.16 -10.99 15.11
C VAL A 165 -4.55 -11.63 13.78
N SER A 166 -3.96 -11.15 12.68
CA SER A 166 -4.03 -11.82 11.39
C SER A 166 -2.94 -12.85 11.32
N THR A 167 -3.25 -13.97 10.70
CA THR A 167 -2.26 -14.96 10.36
C THR A 167 -1.40 -14.44 9.19
N ARG A 168 -1.97 -13.63 8.28
CA ARG A 168 -1.30 -13.16 7.05
C ARG A 168 -0.15 -12.20 7.29
N THR A 169 0.93 -12.42 6.56
CA THR A 169 2.11 -11.56 6.56
C THR A 169 1.78 -10.11 6.24
N GLY A 170 2.36 -9.17 7.01
CA GLY A 170 2.17 -7.73 6.84
C GLY A 170 0.84 -7.18 7.36
N GLU A 171 -0.20 -7.99 7.52
CA GLU A 171 -1.48 -7.51 8.04
C GLU A 171 -1.32 -7.04 9.50
N ASN A 172 -0.54 -7.72 10.34
CA ASN A 172 -0.34 -7.32 11.74
C ASN A 172 0.35 -5.96 11.97
N ALA A 173 0.78 -5.25 10.94
CA ALA A 173 1.37 -3.92 11.05
C ALA A 173 0.33 -2.78 11.02
N TRP A 174 -0.92 -3.06 10.67
CA TRP A 174 -1.97 -2.07 10.48
C TRP A 174 -3.35 -2.60 10.86
N ASP A 175 -4.29 -1.69 11.13
CA ASP A 175 -5.70 -2.04 11.38
C ASP A 175 -6.65 -1.51 10.30
N LYS A 176 -6.21 -0.51 9.54
CA LYS A 176 -6.89 -0.01 8.35
C LYS A 176 -6.00 -0.18 7.13
N VAL A 177 -6.59 -0.37 5.96
CA VAL A 177 -5.85 -0.29 4.70
C VAL A 177 -6.67 0.44 3.65
N LEU A 178 -6.01 1.35 2.95
CA LEU A 178 -6.52 1.97 1.74
C LEU A 178 -5.91 1.27 0.53
N ILE A 179 -6.74 0.97 -0.47
CA ILE A 179 -6.32 0.28 -1.69
C ILE A 179 -6.72 1.13 -2.89
N TYR A 180 -5.73 1.62 -3.62
CA TYR A 180 -5.92 2.28 -4.90
C TYR A 180 -5.66 1.30 -6.03
N GLU A 181 -6.63 1.20 -6.94
CA GLU A 181 -6.54 0.44 -8.17
C GLU A 181 -6.74 1.40 -9.35
N PRO A 182 -5.79 1.46 -10.29
CA PRO A 182 -5.96 2.27 -11.49
C PRO A 182 -7.24 1.94 -12.24
N GLY A 183 -7.89 2.96 -12.79
CA GLY A 183 -9.03 2.79 -13.67
C GLY A 183 -10.37 2.43 -13.01
N ASN A 184 -10.46 2.43 -11.67
CA ASN A 184 -11.73 2.52 -10.94
C ASN A 184 -12.82 1.53 -11.43
N LEU A 185 -12.64 0.23 -11.13
CA LEU A 185 -13.40 -0.97 -11.60
C LEU A 185 -12.74 -1.76 -12.76
N ASN A 186 -11.47 -2.15 -12.62
CA ASN A 186 -10.71 -3.00 -13.56
C ASN A 186 -10.32 -2.37 -14.90
N GLY A 187 -9.74 -1.17 -14.88
CA GLY A 187 -8.94 -0.69 -16.01
C GLY A 187 -7.61 -1.44 -16.14
N GLY A 188 -7.62 -2.77 -16.07
CA GLY A 188 -6.46 -3.61 -16.33
C GLY A 188 -6.01 -3.45 -17.77
N THR A 189 -4.71 -3.51 -18.03
CA THR A 189 -4.19 -3.66 -19.39
C THR A 189 -3.35 -4.92 -19.50
N SER A 190 -3.18 -5.37 -20.74
CA SER A 190 -2.23 -6.40 -21.13
C SER A 190 -1.53 -5.97 -22.43
N ASP A 191 -1.38 -4.66 -22.62
CA ASP A 191 -0.91 -4.05 -23.86
C ASP A 191 0.61 -3.97 -23.95
N GLY A 192 1.32 -4.29 -22.87
CA GLY A 192 2.77 -4.17 -22.82
C GLY A 192 3.24 -2.72 -22.93
N LEU A 193 2.40 -1.75 -22.58
CA LEU A 193 2.73 -0.33 -22.55
C LEU A 193 2.88 0.15 -21.11
N TRP A 194 3.78 1.12 -20.92
CA TRP A 194 3.93 1.80 -19.63
C TRP A 194 2.84 2.86 -19.46
N HIS A 195 2.20 2.81 -18.30
CA HIS A 195 1.20 3.75 -17.82
C HIS A 195 1.75 4.47 -16.59
N THR A 196 1.40 5.74 -16.41
CA THR A 196 1.76 6.51 -15.22
C THR A 196 0.50 6.97 -14.52
N GLU A 197 0.38 6.59 -13.26
CA GLU A 197 -0.70 7.04 -12.40
C GLU A 197 -0.25 8.26 -11.61
N THR A 198 -1.18 9.20 -11.42
CA THR A 198 -1.00 10.31 -10.51
C THR A 198 -2.31 10.51 -9.77
N VAL A 199 -2.22 10.49 -8.46
CA VAL A 199 -3.33 10.55 -7.51
C VAL A 199 -3.03 11.64 -6.50
N ASP A 200 -4.05 12.41 -6.15
CA ASP A 200 -4.01 13.41 -5.09
C ASP A 200 -5.24 13.29 -4.18
N PHE A 201 -5.40 14.22 -3.25
CA PHE A 201 -6.54 14.23 -2.34
C PHE A 201 -7.93 14.22 -3.03
N ASN A 202 -8.02 14.82 -4.22
CA ASN A 202 -9.29 15.01 -4.95
C ASN A 202 -9.47 14.03 -6.11
N THR A 203 -8.44 13.24 -6.43
CA THR A 203 -8.40 12.33 -7.57
C THR A 203 -8.03 10.92 -7.14
N GLY A 204 -8.27 9.95 -8.02
CA GLY A 204 -8.21 8.53 -7.67
C GLY A 204 -9.26 8.13 -6.65
N LYS A 205 -9.73 6.90 -6.71
CA LYS A 205 -10.66 6.41 -5.69
C LYS A 205 -10.07 5.21 -5.01
N TRP A 206 -10.25 5.20 -3.71
CA TRP A 206 -9.67 4.25 -2.78
C TRP A 206 -10.76 3.36 -2.28
N TRP A 207 -10.50 2.05 -2.25
CA TRP A 207 -11.19 1.15 -1.35
C TRP A 207 -10.64 1.35 0.06
N PHE A 208 -11.49 1.15 1.06
CA PHE A 208 -11.14 1.23 2.46
C PHE A 208 -11.59 -0.05 3.16
N PHE A 209 -10.69 -0.62 3.95
CA PHE A 209 -10.93 -1.84 4.72
C PHE A 209 -10.53 -1.64 6.19
N ASP A 210 -11.41 -2.07 7.10
CA ASP A 210 -11.23 -1.98 8.55
C ASP A 210 -11.22 -3.37 9.19
N ARG A 211 -10.10 -3.72 9.84
CA ARG A 211 -9.95 -5.01 10.53
C ARG A 211 -10.46 -5.05 11.97
N THR A 212 -10.75 -3.91 12.57
CA THR A 212 -11.15 -3.83 13.99
C THR A 212 -12.57 -4.31 14.22
N VAL A 213 -13.44 -4.21 13.20
CA VAL A 213 -14.86 -4.54 13.29
C VAL A 213 -15.28 -5.42 12.12
N LEU A 214 -15.39 -6.74 12.32
CA LEU A 214 -15.97 -7.71 11.36
C LEU A 214 -15.53 -7.53 9.89
N ALA A 215 -14.30 -7.04 9.64
CA ALA A 215 -13.74 -6.85 8.31
C ALA A 215 -14.64 -6.02 7.37
N GLY A 216 -15.01 -4.80 7.77
CA GLY A 216 -15.81 -3.90 6.95
C GLY A 216 -15.05 -3.37 5.73
N THR A 217 -15.71 -3.31 4.57
CA THR A 217 -15.20 -2.67 3.33
C THR A 217 -16.23 -1.67 2.83
N ILE A 218 -15.79 -0.50 2.34
CA ILE A 218 -16.70 0.38 1.60
C ILE A 218 -17.22 -0.33 0.35
N SER A 219 -18.52 -0.18 0.05
CA SER A 219 -19.11 -0.85 -1.11
C SER A 219 -18.73 -0.21 -2.45
N ASN A 220 -18.28 1.06 -2.43
CA ASN A 220 -17.84 1.78 -3.62
C ASN A 220 -16.58 2.59 -3.28
N PRO A 221 -15.56 2.61 -4.14
CA PRO A 221 -14.36 3.38 -3.90
C PRO A 221 -14.66 4.89 -4.00
N MET A 222 -14.00 5.69 -3.17
CA MET A 222 -14.20 7.15 -3.09
C MET A 222 -12.87 7.89 -3.12
N THR A 223 -12.86 9.15 -3.55
CA THR A 223 -11.68 10.01 -3.35
C THR A 223 -11.50 10.30 -1.87
N LEU A 224 -10.29 10.70 -1.44
CA LEU A 224 -10.07 11.09 -0.04
C LEU A 224 -10.92 12.31 0.33
N SER A 225 -11.07 13.27 -0.59
CA SER A 225 -11.96 14.43 -0.44
C SER A 225 -13.40 14.03 -0.16
N ASP A 226 -13.93 13.04 -0.89
CA ASP A 226 -15.31 12.60 -0.72
C ASP A 226 -15.45 11.83 0.59
N MET A 227 -14.47 10.99 0.96
CA MET A 227 -14.47 10.28 2.24
C MET A 227 -14.52 11.26 3.43
N SER A 228 -13.76 12.36 3.37
CA SER A 228 -13.66 13.36 4.45
C SER A 228 -14.96 14.09 4.81
N THR A 229 -16.00 13.94 4.00
CA THR A 229 -17.32 14.57 4.22
C THR A 229 -18.48 13.59 4.08
N SER A 230 -18.21 12.30 3.89
CA SER A 230 -19.23 11.30 3.57
C SER A 230 -19.98 10.82 4.81
N GLY A 231 -21.24 11.22 4.92
CA GLY A 231 -22.17 10.69 5.91
C GLY A 231 -22.74 9.31 5.60
N LEU A 232 -22.25 8.61 4.56
CA LEU A 232 -22.68 7.25 4.25
C LEU A 232 -22.25 6.29 5.35
N THR A 233 -23.14 5.37 5.74
CA THR A 233 -22.80 4.32 6.71
C THR A 233 -21.71 3.41 6.15
N PHE A 234 -20.62 3.26 6.90
CA PHE A 234 -19.56 2.27 6.63
C PHE A 234 -19.91 0.94 7.28
N PHE A 235 -20.06 0.92 8.61
CA PHE A 235 -20.45 -0.25 9.37
C PHE A 235 -21.12 0.15 10.69
N GLY A 236 -22.25 -0.49 11.03
CA GLY A 236 -23.00 -0.18 12.23
C GLY A 236 -23.42 1.29 12.25
N SER A 237 -22.95 2.04 13.25
CA SER A 237 -23.17 3.49 13.37
C SER A 237 -22.05 4.35 12.81
N LYS A 238 -20.89 3.77 12.44
CA LYS A 238 -19.77 4.51 11.85
C LYS A 238 -20.10 4.89 10.41
N THR A 239 -19.87 6.15 10.07
CA THR A 239 -19.90 6.67 8.70
C THR A 239 -18.55 6.50 8.01
N ILE A 240 -18.49 6.76 6.70
CA ILE A 240 -17.24 6.84 5.95
C ILE A 240 -16.37 7.99 6.46
N GLN A 241 -16.97 9.12 6.83
CA GLN A 241 -16.24 10.22 7.45
C GLN A 241 -15.60 9.80 8.78
N ASP A 242 -16.32 9.08 9.65
CA ASP A 242 -15.77 8.64 10.94
C ASP A 242 -14.51 7.75 10.76
N VAL A 243 -14.49 6.89 9.73
CA VAL A 243 -13.31 6.04 9.46
C VAL A 243 -12.20 6.78 8.72
N TYR A 244 -12.55 7.80 7.91
CA TYR A 244 -11.57 8.71 7.33
C TYR A 244 -10.87 9.53 8.42
N ASP A 245 -11.62 10.08 9.37
CA ASP A 245 -11.07 10.87 10.47
C ASP A 245 -10.06 10.04 11.29
N LEU A 246 -10.31 8.73 11.47
CA LEU A 246 -9.37 7.82 12.14
C LEU A 246 -8.04 7.62 11.39
N ILE A 247 -8.04 7.60 10.06
CA ILE A 247 -6.78 7.43 9.29
C ILE A 247 -6.05 8.75 9.07
N ALA A 248 -6.78 9.87 9.05
CA ALA A 248 -6.25 11.21 8.82
C ALA A 248 -5.84 11.91 10.13
N ASP A 249 -6.05 11.26 11.28
CA ASP A 249 -5.58 11.73 12.58
C ASP A 249 -4.04 11.86 12.63
N GLU A 250 -3.53 12.83 13.39
CA GLU A 250 -2.08 13.06 13.52
C GLU A 250 -1.36 11.92 14.25
N ASP A 251 -2.07 11.19 15.12
CA ASP A 251 -1.56 10.01 15.83
C ASP A 251 -1.71 8.72 15.01
N ALA A 252 -2.44 8.74 13.89
CA ALA A 252 -2.46 7.64 12.95
C ALA A 252 -1.13 7.59 12.19
N ILE A 253 -0.65 6.38 11.89
CA ILE A 253 0.67 6.18 11.29
C ILE A 253 0.55 5.27 10.09
N VAL A 254 1.10 5.69 8.93
CA VAL A 254 1.24 4.81 7.77
C VAL A 254 2.39 3.84 8.04
N THR A 255 2.09 2.56 8.24
CA THR A 255 3.10 1.54 8.59
C THR A 255 3.56 0.73 7.38
N SER A 256 2.80 0.73 6.28
CA SER A 256 3.21 0.01 5.08
C SER A 256 2.74 0.68 3.79
N VAL A 257 3.63 0.63 2.78
CA VAL A 257 3.32 0.93 1.38
C VAL A 257 3.51 -0.37 0.61
N GLN A 258 2.50 -0.79 -0.16
CA GLN A 258 2.50 -2.09 -0.80
C GLN A 258 2.12 -1.97 -2.27
N PHE A 259 2.72 -2.82 -3.10
CA PHE A 259 2.31 -3.06 -4.48
C PHE A 259 1.94 -4.50 -4.65
N GLY A 260 0.79 -4.78 -5.26
CA GLY A 260 0.39 -6.16 -5.44
C GLY A 260 -0.69 -6.39 -6.48
N VAL A 261 -0.75 -7.64 -6.95
CA VAL A 261 -1.85 -8.17 -7.74
C VAL A 261 -2.67 -9.13 -6.89
N GLY A 262 -3.98 -8.92 -6.85
CA GLY A 262 -4.91 -9.75 -6.10
C GLY A 262 -5.10 -11.15 -6.69
N SER A 263 -5.62 -12.05 -5.85
CA SER A 263 -5.92 -13.44 -6.21
C SER A 263 -7.02 -13.52 -7.25
N GLY A 264 -7.04 -14.59 -8.04
CA GLY A 264 -8.04 -14.80 -9.11
C GLY A 264 -7.64 -14.21 -10.46
N ASN A 265 -6.49 -13.53 -10.56
CA ASN A 265 -5.93 -13.03 -11.82
C ASN A 265 -4.90 -14.02 -12.38
N ALA A 266 -5.34 -15.23 -12.72
CA ALA A 266 -4.48 -16.27 -13.30
C ALA A 266 -3.73 -15.77 -14.56
N GLY A 267 -2.41 -15.92 -14.60
CA GLY A 267 -1.59 -15.43 -15.72
C GLY A 267 -1.37 -13.91 -15.71
N ALA A 268 -1.68 -13.23 -14.60
CA ALA A 268 -1.30 -11.85 -14.40
C ALA A 268 0.22 -11.70 -14.44
N SER A 269 0.67 -10.63 -15.09
CA SER A 269 2.07 -10.24 -15.17
C SER A 269 2.09 -8.73 -15.26
N VAL A 270 2.52 -8.08 -14.18
CA VAL A 270 2.60 -6.62 -14.11
C VAL A 270 3.99 -6.19 -13.68
N TYR A 271 4.44 -5.07 -14.22
CA TYR A 271 5.66 -4.42 -13.80
C TYR A 271 5.29 -3.13 -13.08
N VAL A 272 6.01 -2.84 -12.00
CA VAL A 272 5.92 -1.58 -11.26
C VAL A 272 7.29 -0.91 -11.28
N ASN A 273 7.30 0.37 -11.56
CA ASN A 273 8.48 1.21 -11.64
C ASN A 273 8.21 2.55 -10.94
N GLN A 274 9.23 3.01 -10.19
CA GLN A 274 9.30 4.31 -9.53
C GLN A 274 8.03 4.76 -8.80
N PHE A 275 8.02 4.58 -7.49
CA PHE A 275 7.01 5.18 -6.62
C PHE A 275 7.48 6.53 -6.10
N THR A 276 6.60 7.53 -6.12
CA THR A 276 6.83 8.84 -5.48
C THR A 276 5.56 9.23 -4.73
N SER A 277 5.70 9.75 -3.51
CA SER A 277 4.56 10.34 -2.80
C SER A 277 5.02 11.48 -1.88
N SER A 278 4.07 12.30 -1.42
CA SER A 278 4.34 13.39 -0.48
C SER A 278 4.68 12.93 0.94
N PHE A 279 4.43 11.66 1.27
CA PHE A 279 4.42 11.15 2.63
C PHE A 279 5.38 9.96 2.84
N TYR A 280 6.11 9.60 1.79
CA TYR A 280 7.05 8.48 1.80
C TYR A 280 8.37 8.97 1.20
N ASN A 281 9.36 9.14 2.09
CA ASN A 281 10.73 9.56 1.78
C ASN A 281 11.73 8.49 2.17
#